data_AF-A0A0B6YDP9-F1
#
_entry.id   AF-A0A0B6YDP9-F1
#
_cell.length_a   1.000
_cell.length_b   1.000
_cell.length_c   1.000
_cell.angle_alpha   90.00
_cell.angle_beta   90.00
_cell.angle_gamma   90.00
#
_symmetry.space_group_name_H-M   'P 1'
#
loop_
_entity.id
_entity.type
_entity.pdbx_description
1 polymer ?
#
loop_
_entity_poly.entity_id
_entity_poly.type
_entity_poly.pdbx_seq_one_letter_code
_entity_poly.pdbx_strand_id
1 'polypeptide(L)' 'LRIDLPILNVADRDDPIDSLTFIITEQPKHGKIVRQTREGSFSIQNFTLNDISGESTIAYEHDDSETK' A
#
# COMPACT_ATOMS: atom_id res chain seq x y z
N LEU A 1 4.06 8.80 -2.83
CA LEU A 1 4.42 8.53 -1.42
C LEU A 1 4.56 7.02 -1.24
N ARG A 2 5.72 6.50 -0.82
CA ARG A 2 5.86 5.06 -0.56
C ARG A 2 5.18 4.71 0.76
N ILE A 3 4.49 3.56 0.82
CA ILE A 3 3.84 3.04 2.03
C ILE A 3 4.75 1.97 2.62
N ASP A 4 5.41 2.25 3.74
CA ASP A 4 6.30 1.33 4.45
C ASP A 4 5.98 1.28 5.97
N LEU A 5 6.73 0.47 6.73
CA LEU A 5 6.46 0.22 8.16
C LEU A 5 6.28 1.48 9.03
N PRO A 6 7.02 2.58 8.84
CA PRO A 6 6.76 3.83 9.57
C PRO A 6 5.35 4.42 9.36
N ILE A 7 4.70 4.12 8.22
CA ILE A 7 3.36 4.60 7.88
C ILE A 7 2.30 3.60 8.33
N LEU A 8 2.54 2.30 8.10
CA LEU A 8 1.60 1.24 8.41
C LEU A 8 2.35 0.03 8.99
N ASN A 9 2.13 -0.24 10.27
CA ASN A 9 2.66 -1.40 10.95
C ASN A 9 1.61 -1.95 11.92
N VAL A 10 1.33 -3.24 11.81
CA VAL A 10 0.32 -3.94 12.61
C VAL A 10 0.95 -5.24 13.10
N ALA A 11 0.65 -5.60 14.35
CA ALA A 11 1.02 -6.88 14.91
C ALA A 11 -0.26 -7.59 15.36
N ASP A 12 -0.42 -8.82 14.88
CA ASP A 12 -1.41 -9.75 15.39
C ASP A 12 -0.70 -10.76 16.30
N ARG A 13 -1.36 -11.18 17.38
CA ARG A 13 -0.78 -12.16 18.33
C ARG A 13 -1.14 -13.60 17.96
N ASP A 14 -2.25 -13.76 17.25
CA ASP A 14 -2.80 -15.05 16.88
C ASP A 14 -2.30 -15.44 15.47
N ASP A 15 -2.03 -14.46 14.60
CA ASP A 15 -1.51 -14.66 13.24
C ASP A 15 -0.03 -14.28 13.07
N PRO A 16 0.78 -15.08 12.34
CA PRO A 16 2.13 -14.73 11.95
C PRO A 16 2.21 -13.42 11.15
N ILE A 17 3.25 -12.62 11.38
CA ILE A 17 3.46 -11.31 10.75
C ILE A 17 3.47 -11.38 9.21
N ASP A 18 3.98 -12.47 8.66
CA ASP A 18 4.07 -12.77 7.22
C ASP A 18 2.74 -13.20 6.60
N SER A 19 1.72 -13.48 7.41
CA SER A 19 0.38 -13.84 6.94
C SER A 19 -0.60 -12.66 6.87
N LEU A 20 -0.22 -11.49 7.39
CA LEU A 20 -1.10 -10.33 7.45
C LEU A 20 -1.33 -9.71 6.06
N THR A 21 -2.61 -9.62 5.69
CA THR A 21 -3.09 -9.03 4.44
C THR A 21 -3.94 -7.79 4.73
N PHE A 22 -3.61 -6.70 4.08
CA PHE A 22 -4.36 -5.45 4.11
C PHE A 22 -5.29 -5.38 2.91
N ILE A 23 -6.54 -4.96 3.15
CA ILE A 23 -7.55 -4.76 2.11
C ILE A 23 -7.92 -3.27 2.08
N ILE A 24 -7.85 -2.68 0.90
CA ILE A 24 -8.22 -1.28 0.67
C ILE A 24 -9.74 -1.25 0.51
N THR A 25 -10.43 -0.84 1.57
CA THR A 25 -11.91 -0.77 1.58
C THR A 25 -12.44 0.45 0.83
N GLU A 26 -11.66 1.53 0.78
CA GLU A 26 -11.98 2.76 0.06
C GLU A 26 -10.72 3.30 -0.60
N GLN A 27 -10.81 3.62 -1.90
CA GLN A 27 -9.68 4.20 -2.62
C GLN A 27 -9.54 5.68 -2.28
N PRO A 28 -8.30 6.22 -2.26
CA PRO A 28 -8.08 7.65 -2.08
C PRO A 28 -8.86 8.48 -3.11
N LYS A 29 -9.43 9.60 -2.67
CA LYS A 29 -10.21 10.48 -3.52
C LYS A 29 -9.38 11.19 -4.61
N HIS A 30 -8.12 11.48 -4.31
CA HIS A 30 -7.23 12.31 -5.13
C HIS A 30 -6.01 11.53 -5.63
N GLY A 31 -6.21 10.25 -5.92
CA GLY A 31 -5.12 9.39 -6.33
C GLY A 31 -5.47 7.92 -6.21
N LYS A 32 -4.44 7.08 -6.10
CA LYS A 32 -4.60 5.63 -6.05
C LYS A 32 -3.47 5.00 -5.26
N ILE A 33 -3.79 3.88 -4.62
CA ILE A 33 -2.76 2.99 -4.07
C ILE A 33 -2.36 2.01 -5.18
N VAL A 34 -1.05 1.91 -5.42
CA VAL A 34 -0.48 1.11 -6.49
C VAL A 34 0.62 0.19 -5.97
N ARG A 35 0.86 -0.87 -6.72
CA ARG A 35 2.09 -1.65 -6.69
C ARG A 35 3.00 -1.17 -7.81
N GLN A 36 4.21 -0.76 -7.47
CA GLN A 36 5.25 -0.38 -8.41
C GLN A 36 6.09 -1.60 -8.77
N THR A 37 6.23 -1.85 -10.07
CA THR A 37 7.11 -2.90 -10.61
C THR A 37 7.99 -2.29 -11.70
N ARG A 38 8.89 -3.11 -12.27
CA ARG A 38 9.70 -2.68 -13.42
C ARG A 38 8.88 -2.38 -14.67
N GLU A 39 7.66 -2.91 -14.75
CA GLU A 39 6.75 -2.74 -15.89
C GLU A 39 5.85 -1.52 -15.74
N GLY A 40 5.80 -0.92 -14.54
CA GLY A 40 5.02 0.27 -14.25
C GLY A 40 4.27 0.19 -12.92
N SER A 41 3.26 1.05 -12.77
CA SER A 41 2.43 1.14 -11.57
C SER A 41 1.04 0.57 -11.82
N PHE A 42 0.63 -0.39 -10.99
CA PHE A 42 -0.65 -1.08 -11.12
C PHE A 42 -1.53 -0.80 -9.91
N SER A 43 -2.77 -0.39 -10.13
CA SER A 43 -3.73 -0.21 -9.04
C SER A 43 -4.01 -1.54 -8.36
N ILE A 44 -4.07 -1.54 -7.04
CA ILE A 44 -4.30 -2.74 -6.22
C ILE A 44 -5.46 -2.53 -5.25
N GLN A 45 -6.02 -3.65 -4.79
CA GLN A 45 -7.04 -3.68 -3.73
C GLN A 45 -6.55 -4.30 -2.43
N ASN A 46 -5.41 -4.99 -2.47
CA ASN A 46 -4.80 -5.61 -1.30
C ASN A 46 -3.28 -5.70 -1.46
N PHE A 47 -2.60 -5.78 -0.32
CA PHE A 47 -1.17 -6.03 -0.21
C PHE A 47 -0.87 -6.68 1.14
N THR A 48 0.29 -7.27 1.28
CA THR A 48 0.73 -7.95 2.51
C THR A 48 1.65 -7.07 3.34
N LEU A 49 1.83 -7.41 4.61
CA LEU A 49 2.86 -6.76 5.42
C LEU A 49 4.27 -6.95 4.84
N ASN A 50 4.52 -8.09 4.19
CA ASN A 50 5.77 -8.36 3.51
C ASN A 50 6.02 -7.41 2.32
N ASP A 51 4.97 -7.01 1.58
CA ASP A 51 5.08 -6.06 0.45
C ASP A 51 5.57 -4.68 0.90
N ILE A 52 5.41 -4.34 2.19
CA ILE A 52 5.79 -3.06 2.78
C ILE A 52 6.94 -3.17 3.81
N SER A 53 7.41 -4.39 4.09
CA SER A 53 8.57 -4.63 4.96
C SER A 53 9.86 -4.60 4.14
N GLY A 54 10.72 -3.63 4.40
CA GLY A 54 11.99 -3.45 3.67
C GLY A 54 11.85 -2.48 2.49
N GLU A 55 12.21 -2.91 1.28
CA GLU A 55 12.02 -2.10 0.07
C GLU A 55 10.57 -2.23 -0.40
N SER A 56 9.70 -1.38 0.17
CA SER A 56 8.28 -1.42 -0.15
C SER A 56 8.03 -1.17 -1.64
N THR A 57 7.17 -2.01 -2.22
CA THR A 57 6.68 -1.85 -3.59
C THR A 57 5.34 -1.12 -3.65
N ILE A 58 4.78 -0.76 -2.50
CA ILE A 58 3.45 -0.16 -2.39
C ILE A 58 3.58 1.35 -2.26
N ALA A 59 2.81 2.09 -3.05
CA ALA A 59 2.84 3.55 -3.06
C ALA A 59 1.46 4.16 -3.24
N TYR A 60 1.28 5.36 -2.69
CA TYR A 60 0.24 6.29 -3.11
C TYR A 60 0.75 7.16 -4.27
N GLU A 61 0.00 7.18 -5.36
CA GLU A 61 0.18 8.10 -6.48
C GLU A 61 -0.93 9.14 -6.47
N HIS A 62 -0.52 10.41 -6.34
CA HIS A 62 -1.41 11.56 -6.42
C HIS A 62 -1.79 11.87 -7.87
N ASP A 63 -3.04 12.29 -8.12
CA ASP A 63 -3.56 12.59 -9.46
C ASP A 63 -3.80 14.08 -9.74
N ASP A 64 -3.36 14.96 -8.85
CA ASP A 64 -3.47 16.42 -8.96
C ASP A 64 -4.92 16.96 -9.01
N SER A 65 -5.91 16.13 -8.61
CA SER A 65 -7.33 16.54 -8.63
C SER A 65 -7.77 17.41 -7.45
N GLU A 66 -6.86 17.77 -6.54
CA GLU A 66 -7.14 18.52 -5.30
C GLU A 66 -7.46 20.01 -5.53
N THR A 67 -7.04 20.58 -6.67
CA THR A 67 -7.18 22.02 -6.99
C THR A 67 -8.40 22.35 -7.86
N LYS A 68 -9.56 21.77 -7.61
CA LYS A 68 -10.83 22.26 -8.19
C LYS A 68 -11.53 23.27 -7.32
#